data_AF-A0A101DI02-F1
#
_entry.id   AF-A0A101DI02-F1
#
_cell.length_a   1.000
_cell.length_b   1.000
_cell.length_c   1.000
_cell.angle_alpha   90.00
_cell.angle_beta   90.00
_cell.angle_gamma   90.00
#
_symmetry.space_group_name_H-M   'P 1'
#
loop_
_entity.id
_entity.type
_entity.pdbx_description
1 polymer ?
#
loop_
_entity_poly.entity_id
_entity_poly.type
_entity_poly.pdbx_seq_one_letter_code
_entity_poly.pdbx_strand_id
1 'polypeptide(L)'
;MIELNFTFFVQLVNFLIALLVLNLILFRPIRENMRKRAELMASRLEEIEKFSNAAEEKLSSYEVSLDEARKQAQEIRSKLKEEGYAEEKSLVEAAMNEAAGVIKAARDKFEQERNAALKALETKVSDYAAKVASKILGEA
;
A
#
# COMPACT_ATOMS: atom_id res chain seq x y z
N MET A 1 -96.55 -18.56 22.22
CA MET A 1 -96.28 -17.82 20.97
C MET A 1 -95.20 -16.81 21.28
N ILE A 2 -94.28 -16.54 20.36
CA ILE A 2 -93.31 -15.47 20.55
C ILE A 2 -94.11 -14.17 20.45
N GLU A 3 -94.51 -13.62 21.60
CA GLU A 3 -95.09 -12.30 21.64
C GLU A 3 -93.96 -11.31 21.43
N LEU A 4 -93.93 -10.68 20.24
CA LEU A 4 -93.06 -9.55 19.96
C LEU A 4 -93.53 -8.34 20.77
N ASN A 5 -93.16 -8.34 22.05
CA ASN A 5 -93.40 -7.27 22.98
C ASN A 5 -92.29 -6.21 22.88
N PHE A 6 -92.58 -4.97 23.25
CA PHE A 6 -91.62 -3.85 23.23
C PHE A 6 -90.29 -4.19 23.93
N THR A 7 -90.34 -5.01 24.99
CA THR A 7 -89.17 -5.54 25.71
C THR A 7 -88.19 -6.31 24.82
N PHE A 8 -88.67 -7.04 23.80
CA PHE A 8 -87.80 -7.75 22.85
C PHE A 8 -86.97 -6.77 22.02
N PHE A 9 -87.57 -5.67 21.56
CA PHE A 9 -86.85 -4.61 20.84
C PHE A 9 -85.83 -3.91 21.74
N VAL A 10 -86.19 -3.63 23.00
CA VAL A 10 -85.25 -3.05 23.98
C VAL A 10 -84.06 -4.00 24.24
N GLN A 11 -84.31 -5.31 24.37
CA GLN A 11 -83.26 -6.30 24.57
C GLN A 11 -82.37 -6.46 23.33
N LEU A 12 -82.95 -6.40 22.12
CA LEU A 12 -82.19 -6.41 20.87
C LEU A 12 -81.29 -5.19 20.75
N VAL A 13 -81.79 -3.99 21.08
CA VAL A 13 -80.98 -2.77 21.10
C VAL A 13 -79.85 -2.88 22.12
N ASN A 14 -80.12 -3.39 23.34
CA ASN A 14 -79.07 -3.60 24.34
C ASN A 14 -78.00 -4.60 23.86
N PHE A 15 -78.39 -5.70 23.23
CA PHE A 15 -77.46 -6.65 22.63
C PHE A 15 -76.60 -6.02 21.53
N LEU A 16 -77.20 -5.22 20.64
CA LEU A 16 -76.47 -4.51 19.59
C LEU A 16 -75.49 -3.47 20.16
N ILE A 17 -75.88 -2.75 21.21
CA ILE A 17 -74.99 -1.81 21.92
C ILE A 17 -73.82 -2.58 22.54
N ALA A 18 -74.08 -3.69 23.25
CA ALA A 18 -73.04 -4.52 23.83
C ALA A 18 -72.08 -5.08 22.76
N LEU A 19 -72.60 -5.48 21.59
CA LEU A 19 -71.80 -5.96 20.46
C LEU A 19 -70.91 -4.83 19.90
N LEU A 20 -71.45 -3.62 19.73
CA LEU A 20 -70.67 -2.46 19.28
C LEU A 20 -69.57 -2.09 20.26
N VAL A 21 -69.87 -2.08 21.57
CA VAL A 21 -68.88 -1.82 22.62
C VAL A 21 -67.81 -2.91 22.63
N LEU A 22 -68.19 -4.18 22.50
CA LEU A 22 -67.26 -5.31 22.43
C LEU A 22 -66.37 -5.25 21.18
N ASN A 23 -66.93 -4.87 20.02
CA ASN A 23 -66.18 -4.66 18.79
C ASN A 23 -65.13 -3.54 18.93
N LEU A 24 -65.54 -2.42 19.54
CA LEU A 24 -64.67 -1.27 19.73
C LEU A 24 -63.55 -1.56 20.76
N ILE A 25 -63.87 -2.25 21.86
CA ILE A 25 -62.95 -2.48 22.98
C ILE A 25 -62.06 -3.71 22.78
N LEU A 26 -62.54 -4.81 22.19
CA LEU A 26 -61.74 -6.05 22.06
C LEU A 26 -61.19 -6.25 20.65
N PHE A 27 -62.05 -6.24 19.63
CA PHE A 27 -61.63 -6.62 18.27
C PHE A 27 -60.64 -5.62 17.65
N ARG A 28 -60.83 -4.33 17.90
CA ARG A 28 -59.95 -3.27 17.39
C ARG A 28 -58.51 -3.36 17.96
N PRO A 29 -58.27 -3.42 19.28
CA PRO A 29 -56.90 -3.53 19.81
C PRO A 29 -56.26 -4.89 19.56
N ILE A 30 -57.03 -5.99 19.51
CA ILE A 30 -56.47 -7.31 19.19
C ILE A 30 -55.89 -7.32 17.77
N ARG A 31 -56.65 -6.80 16.80
CA ARG A 31 -56.18 -6.70 15.40
C ARG A 31 -54.96 -5.79 15.29
N GLU A 32 -54.96 -4.67 16.00
CA GLU A 32 -53.84 -3.73 16.00
C GLU A 32 -52.56 -4.34 16.58
N ASN A 33 -52.66 -5.07 17.70
CA ASN A 33 -51.52 -5.75 18.31
C ASN A 33 -50.98 -6.88 17.43
N MET A 34 -51.86 -7.63 16.73
CA MET A 34 -51.41 -8.63 15.77
C MET A 34 -50.67 -7.99 14.59
N ARG A 35 -51.19 -6.89 14.04
CA ARG A 35 -50.54 -6.14 12.96
C ARG A 35 -49.18 -5.60 13.39
N LYS A 36 -49.11 -4.95 14.56
CA LYS A 36 -47.85 -4.44 15.13
C LYS A 36 -46.81 -5.54 15.32
N ARG A 37 -47.22 -6.73 15.80
CA ARG A 37 -46.30 -7.87 15.92
C ARG A 37 -45.80 -8.34 14.56
N ALA A 38 -46.68 -8.48 13.57
CA ALA A 38 -46.29 -8.87 12.22
C ALA A 38 -45.32 -7.85 11.59
N GLU A 39 -45.61 -6.57 11.73
CA GLU A 39 -44.79 -5.47 11.22
C GLU A 39 -43.43 -5.41 11.91
N LEU A 40 -43.38 -5.54 13.25
CA LEU A 40 -42.12 -5.63 14.00
C LEU A 40 -41.28 -6.83 13.58
N MET A 41 -41.90 -7.99 13.34
CA MET A 41 -41.16 -9.17 12.88
C MET A 41 -40.62 -8.98 11.47
N ALA A 42 -41.42 -8.42 10.56
CA ALA A 42 -40.99 -8.11 9.20
C ALA A 42 -39.84 -7.09 9.20
N SER A 43 -39.96 -6.01 9.97
CA SER A 43 -38.92 -4.97 10.04
C SER A 43 -37.62 -5.51 10.64
N ARG A 44 -37.70 -6.38 11.65
CA ARG A 44 -36.52 -7.03 12.24
C ARG A 44 -35.84 -7.96 11.23
N LEU A 45 -36.60 -8.71 10.44
CA LEU A 45 -36.03 -9.58 9.42
C LEU A 45 -35.34 -8.76 8.33
N GLU A 46 -35.97 -7.67 7.88
CA GLU A 46 -35.38 -6.75 6.91
C GLU A 46 -34.11 -6.06 7.45
N GLU A 47 -34.10 -5.65 8.73
CA GLU A 47 -32.91 -5.11 9.40
C GLU A 47 -31.77 -6.14 9.43
N ILE A 48 -32.07 -7.42 9.72
CA ILE A 48 -31.08 -8.50 9.74
C ILE A 48 -30.52 -8.75 8.35
N GLU A 49 -31.37 -8.84 7.33
CA GLU A 49 -30.94 -9.04 5.94
C GLU A 49 -30.06 -7.87 5.47
N LYS A 50 -30.49 -6.62 5.72
CA LYS A 50 -29.69 -5.43 5.38
C LYS A 50 -28.35 -5.43 6.11
N PHE A 51 -28.33 -5.79 7.39
CA PHE A 51 -27.09 -5.85 8.16
C PHE A 51 -26.16 -6.94 7.63
N SER A 52 -26.68 -8.13 7.32
CA SER A 52 -25.92 -9.24 6.75
C SER A 52 -25.32 -8.85 5.40
N ASN A 53 -26.14 -8.29 4.50
CA ASN A 53 -25.70 -7.87 3.17
C ASN A 53 -24.64 -6.76 3.26
N ALA A 54 -24.85 -5.76 4.12
CA ALA A 54 -23.88 -4.69 4.33
C ALA A 54 -22.57 -5.19 4.97
N ALA A 55 -22.63 -6.20 5.84
CA ALA A 55 -21.46 -6.82 6.43
C ALA A 55 -20.66 -7.61 5.38
N GLU A 56 -21.35 -8.39 4.54
CA GLU A 56 -20.74 -9.16 3.45
C GLU A 56 -20.12 -8.25 2.39
N GLU A 57 -20.82 -7.18 2.00
CA GLU A 57 -20.28 -6.17 1.09
C GLU A 57 -19.04 -5.48 1.67
N LYS A 58 -19.07 -5.10 2.96
CA LYS A 58 -17.90 -4.52 3.63
C LYS A 58 -16.73 -5.50 3.69
N LEU A 59 -16.97 -6.77 4.02
CA LEU A 59 -15.93 -7.80 4.03
C LEU A 59 -15.32 -7.98 2.64
N SER A 60 -16.15 -8.10 1.60
CA SER A 60 -15.69 -8.21 0.22
C SER A 60 -14.85 -7.00 -0.20
N SER A 61 -15.32 -5.78 0.07
CA SER A 61 -14.58 -4.55 -0.22
C SER A 61 -13.24 -4.48 0.52
N TYR A 62 -13.23 -4.93 1.78
CA TYR A 62 -12.02 -4.99 2.60
C TYR A 62 -11.01 -5.99 2.04
N GLU A 63 -11.45 -7.20 1.67
CA GLU A 63 -10.62 -8.22 1.03
C GLU A 63 -10.02 -7.72 -0.29
N VAL A 64 -10.82 -7.05 -1.13
CA VAL A 64 -10.34 -6.44 -2.38
C VAL A 64 -9.28 -5.39 -2.08
N SER A 65 -9.54 -4.48 -1.15
CA SER A 65 -8.57 -3.43 -0.77
C SER A 65 -7.27 -4.02 -0.20
N LEU A 66 -7.35 -5.13 0.52
CA LEU A 66 -6.20 -5.83 1.07
C LEU A 66 -5.36 -6.50 -0.03
N ASP A 67 -6.02 -7.11 -1.02
CA ASP A 67 -5.34 -7.71 -2.16
C ASP A 67 -4.67 -6.65 -3.05
N GLU A 68 -5.35 -5.53 -3.29
CA GLU A 68 -4.78 -4.37 -3.99
C GLU A 68 -3.58 -3.81 -3.25
N ALA A 69 -3.67 -3.62 -1.93
CA ALA A 69 -2.54 -3.14 -1.12
C ALA A 69 -1.35 -4.11 -1.17
N ARG A 70 -1.59 -5.43 -1.17
CA ARG A 70 -0.53 -6.44 -1.31
C ARG A 70 0.12 -6.39 -2.69
N LYS A 71 -0.66 -6.23 -3.76
CA LYS A 71 -0.14 -6.07 -5.13
C LYS A 71 0.71 -4.82 -5.25
N GLN A 72 0.21 -3.67 -4.78
CA GLN A 72 0.96 -2.41 -4.78
C GLN A 72 2.26 -2.53 -3.97
N ALA A 73 2.22 -3.16 -2.79
CA ALA A 73 3.44 -3.38 -1.99
C ALA A 73 4.47 -4.24 -2.73
N GLN A 74 4.02 -5.30 -3.42
CA GLN A 74 4.90 -6.15 -4.21
C GLN A 74 5.48 -5.41 -5.42
N GLU A 75 4.69 -4.59 -6.11
CA GLU A 75 5.17 -3.73 -7.20
C GLU A 75 6.19 -2.72 -6.72
N ILE A 76 5.93 -2.01 -5.62
CA ILE A 76 6.86 -1.05 -5.02
C ILE A 76 8.16 -1.75 -4.65
N ARG A 77 8.08 -2.92 -4.00
CA ARG A 77 9.27 -3.70 -3.64
C ARG A 77 10.05 -4.15 -4.87
N SER A 78 9.37 -4.56 -5.94
CA SER A 78 10.04 -4.93 -7.20
C SER A 78 10.74 -3.74 -7.84
N LYS A 79 10.07 -2.58 -7.91
CA LYS A 79 10.64 -1.34 -8.44
C LYS A 79 11.86 -0.89 -7.65
N LEU A 80 11.77 -0.82 -6.32
CA LEU A 80 12.90 -0.45 -5.46
C LEU A 80 14.07 -1.43 -5.60
N LYS A 81 13.79 -2.72 -5.81
CA LYS A 81 14.85 -3.71 -6.05
C LYS A 81 15.54 -3.47 -7.40
N GLU A 82 14.78 -3.18 -8.44
CA GLU A 82 15.31 -2.88 -9.77
C GLU A 82 16.10 -1.57 -9.79
N GLU A 83 15.57 -0.51 -9.16
CA GLU A 83 16.27 0.76 -8.95
C GLU A 83 17.57 0.56 -8.16
N GLY A 84 17.53 -0.22 -7.07
CA GLY A 84 18.73 -0.54 -6.29
C GLY A 84 19.79 -1.29 -7.10
N TYR A 85 19.41 -2.25 -7.94
CA TYR A 85 20.37 -2.92 -8.84
C TYR A 85 20.93 -1.98 -9.91
N ALA A 86 20.11 -1.08 -10.45
CA ALA A 86 20.56 -0.10 -11.43
C ALA A 86 21.55 0.89 -10.81
N GLU A 87 21.28 1.36 -9.59
CA GLU A 87 22.17 2.24 -8.84
C GLU A 87 23.48 1.53 -8.46
N GLU A 88 23.40 0.29 -7.95
CA GLU A 88 24.58 -0.53 -7.64
C GLU A 88 25.46 -0.69 -8.90
N LYS A 89 24.86 -1.04 -10.03
CA LYS A 89 25.58 -1.18 -11.29
C LYS A 89 26.24 0.13 -11.71
N SER A 90 25.52 1.25 -11.64
CA SER A 90 26.06 2.57 -11.99
C SER A 90 27.22 2.97 -11.08
N LEU A 91 27.11 2.70 -9.77
CA LEU A 91 28.15 3.00 -8.79
C LEU A 91 29.41 2.15 -9.03
N VAL A 92 29.23 0.86 -9.31
CA VAL A 92 30.33 -0.05 -9.64
C VAL A 92 31.01 0.38 -10.94
N GLU A 93 30.26 0.70 -11.99
CA GLU A 93 30.83 1.20 -13.25
C GLU A 93 31.59 2.51 -13.06
N ALA A 94 31.06 3.45 -12.27
CA ALA A 94 31.75 4.69 -11.92
C ALA A 94 33.06 4.42 -11.17
N ALA A 95 33.03 3.54 -10.16
CA ALA A 95 34.22 3.16 -9.39
C ALA A 95 35.28 2.46 -10.27
N MET A 96 34.86 1.59 -11.19
CA MET A 96 35.78 0.95 -12.15
C MET A 96 36.42 1.97 -13.09
N ASN A 97 35.65 2.94 -13.59
CA ASN A 97 36.17 4.02 -14.43
C ASN A 97 37.15 4.92 -13.68
N GLU A 98 36.85 5.27 -12.43
CA GLU A 98 37.74 6.04 -11.57
C GLU A 98 39.05 5.27 -11.30
N ALA A 99 38.96 3.99 -10.94
CA ALA A 99 40.12 3.14 -10.73
C ALA A 99 40.99 3.03 -12.01
N ALA A 100 40.38 2.88 -13.17
CA ALA A 100 41.09 2.87 -14.46
C ALA A 100 41.79 4.22 -14.72
N GLY A 101 41.14 5.33 -14.40
CA GLY A 101 41.72 6.67 -14.47
C GLY A 101 42.93 6.86 -13.57
N VAL A 102 42.84 6.39 -12.32
CA VAL A 102 43.96 6.43 -11.35
C VAL A 102 45.14 5.60 -11.85
N ILE A 103 44.90 4.39 -12.34
CA ILE A 103 45.96 3.53 -12.90
C ILE A 103 46.63 4.20 -14.10
N LYS A 104 45.86 4.81 -14.99
CA LYS A 104 46.39 5.52 -16.15
C LYS A 104 47.25 6.71 -15.72
N ALA A 105 46.76 7.55 -14.81
CA ALA A 105 47.52 8.67 -14.27
C ALA A 105 48.81 8.24 -13.56
N ALA A 106 48.77 7.11 -12.83
CA ALA A 106 49.96 6.55 -12.19
C ALA A 106 51.00 6.08 -13.22
N ARG A 107 50.57 5.43 -14.32
CA ARG A 107 51.47 5.04 -15.42
C ARG A 107 52.09 6.26 -16.11
N ASP A 108 51.29 7.28 -16.41
CA ASP A 108 51.78 8.50 -17.04
C ASP A 108 52.82 9.21 -16.16
N LYS A 109 52.58 9.29 -14.84
CA LYS A 109 53.57 9.81 -13.87
C LYS A 109 54.85 8.98 -13.86
N PHE A 110 54.73 7.65 -13.86
CA PHE A 110 55.88 6.75 -13.85
C PHE A 110 56.74 6.91 -15.11
N GLU A 111 56.12 7.07 -16.29
CA GLU A 111 56.87 7.35 -17.53
C GLU A 111 57.57 8.71 -17.50
N GLN A 112 56.91 9.74 -16.97
CA GLN A 112 57.53 11.06 -16.79
C GLN A 112 58.73 11.00 -15.84
N GLU A 113 58.59 10.34 -14.69
CA GLU A 113 59.68 10.14 -13.73
C GLU A 113 60.83 9.34 -14.34
N ARG A 114 60.53 8.28 -15.12
CA ARG A 114 61.56 7.50 -15.83
C ARG A 114 62.34 8.37 -16.81
N ASN A 115 61.65 9.18 -17.61
CA ASN A 115 62.29 10.07 -18.58
C ASN A 115 63.12 11.17 -17.90
N ALA A 116 62.64 11.71 -16.78
CA ALA A 116 63.41 12.66 -15.98
C ALA A 116 64.68 12.02 -15.37
N ALA A 117 64.56 10.80 -14.84
CA ALA A 117 65.69 10.05 -14.30
C ALA A 117 66.73 9.72 -15.38
N LEU A 118 66.30 9.31 -16.58
CA LEU A 118 67.21 9.06 -17.71
C LEU A 118 67.99 10.32 -18.12
N LYS A 119 67.32 11.47 -18.27
CA LYS A 119 67.98 12.74 -18.57
C LYS A 119 68.98 13.15 -17.48
N ALA A 120 68.63 12.94 -16.21
CA ALA A 120 69.54 13.21 -15.10
C ALA A 120 70.77 12.28 -15.13
N LEU A 121 70.59 11.01 -15.54
CA LEU A 121 71.68 10.06 -15.70
C LEU A 121 72.61 10.45 -16.85
N GLU A 122 72.08 10.83 -18.01
CA GLU A 122 72.88 11.33 -19.15
C GLU A 122 73.72 12.55 -18.77
N THR A 123 73.14 13.50 -18.04
CA THR A 123 73.85 14.69 -17.55
C THR A 123 75.01 14.28 -16.62
N LYS A 124 74.76 13.37 -15.67
CA LYS A 124 75.80 12.86 -14.77
C LYS A 124 76.89 12.08 -15.52
N VAL A 125 76.54 11.30 -16.55
CA VAL A 125 77.50 10.57 -17.38
C VAL A 125 78.38 11.56 -18.16
N SER A 126 77.82 12.64 -18.70
CA SER A 126 78.58 13.73 -19.33
C SER A 126 79.55 14.39 -18.35
N ASP A 127 79.11 14.69 -17.13
CA ASP A 127 79.96 15.24 -16.07
C ASP A 127 81.11 14.30 -15.68
N TYR A 128 80.83 12.99 -15.57
CA TYR A 128 81.85 11.98 -15.30
C TYR A 128 82.83 11.84 -16.47
N ALA A 129 82.35 11.84 -17.71
CA ALA A 129 83.19 11.80 -18.91
C ALA A 129 84.10 13.05 -19.01
N ALA A 130 83.58 14.24 -18.70
CA ALA A 130 84.37 15.47 -18.64
C ALA A 130 85.44 15.41 -17.54
N LYS A 131 85.11 14.89 -16.35
CA LYS A 131 86.09 14.68 -15.26
C LYS A 131 87.18 13.67 -15.63
N VAL A 132 86.84 12.60 -16.33
CA VAL A 132 87.82 11.61 -16.82
C VAL A 132 88.69 12.23 -17.90
N ALA A 133 88.11 12.94 -18.87
CA ALA A 133 88.84 13.64 -19.92
C ALA A 133 89.79 14.71 -19.33
N SER A 134 89.36 15.48 -18.33
CA SER A 134 90.22 16.45 -17.64
C SER A 134 91.35 15.78 -16.85
N LYS A 135 91.14 14.57 -16.34
CA LYS A 135 92.17 13.82 -15.62
C LYS A 135 93.20 13.19 -16.57
N ILE A 136 92.80 12.86 -17.80
CA ILE A 136 93.68 12.34 -18.85
C ILE A 136 94.42 13.47 -19.56
N LEU A 137 93.77 14.62 -19.83
CA LEU A 137 94.42 15.80 -20.43
C LEU A 137 95.18 16.66 -19.42
N GLY A 138 94.95 16.48 -18.12
CA GLY A 138 95.62 17.20 -17.04
C GLY A 138 96.96 16.61 -16.59
N GLU A 139 97.44 15.54 -17.24
CA GLU A 139 98.84 15.11 -17.18
C GLU A 139 99.60 15.71 -18.37
N ALA A 140 99.87 17.01 -18.29
CA ALA A 140 100.94 17.72 -19.00
C ALA A 140 101.40 18.89 -18.13
#